data_AF-A0A7W0XR08-F1
#
_entry.id   AF-A0A7W0XR08-F1
#
_cell.length_a   1.000
_cell.length_b   1.000
_cell.length_c   1.000
_cell.angle_alpha   90.00
_cell.angle_beta   90.00
_cell.angle_gamma   90.00
#
_symmetry.space_group_name_H-M   'P 1'
#
loop_
_entity.id
_entity.type
_entity.pdbx_description
1 polymer ?
#
loop_
_entity_poly.entity_id
_entity_poly.type
_entity_poly.pdbx_seq_one_letter_code
_entity_poly.pdbx_strand_id
1 'polypeptide(L)' 'LESYLLTPLIQKRAINVPPAFLFASQIILGLLFGFYGLALATPIAAIGRIFILRFYVEDTLGDPQPDEKDA' A
#
# COMPACT_ATOMS: atom_id res chain seq x y z
N LEU A 1 14.69 -26.04 -9.81
CA LEU A 1 14.46 -25.74 -8.38
C LEU A 1 14.60 -24.23 -8.09
N GLU A 2 15.09 -23.42 -9.05
CA GLU A 2 15.22 -21.95 -8.90
C GLU A 2 13.92 -21.14 -9.06
N SER A 3 12.84 -21.71 -9.62
CA SER A 3 11.58 -20.98 -9.88
C SER A 3 10.73 -20.69 -8.61
N TYR A 4 10.99 -21.39 -7.50
CA TYR A 4 10.26 -21.19 -6.24
C TYR A 4 10.78 -20.02 -5.39
N LEU A 5 11.94 -19.43 -5.73
CA LEU A 5 12.55 -18.31 -4.99
C LEU A 5 12.31 -16.94 -5.64
N LEU A 6 11.98 -16.89 -6.93
CA LEU A 6 11.62 -15.63 -7.61
C LEU A 6 10.23 -15.13 -7.19
N THR A 7 9.29 -16.06 -7.00
CA THR A 7 7.91 -15.80 -6.57
C THR A 7 7.82 -15.04 -5.23
N PRO A 8 8.53 -15.39 -4.14
CA PRO A 8 8.43 -14.66 -2.88
C PRO A 8 9.01 -13.24 -2.93
N LEU A 9 9.98 -12.95 -3.81
CA LEU A 9 10.59 -11.62 -3.92
C LEU A 9 9.64 -10.61 -4.56
N ILE A 10 8.88 -11.02 -5.59
CA ILE A 10 7.84 -10.18 -6.20
C ILE A 10 6.65 -10.01 -5.25
N GLN A 11 6.29 -11.05 -4.49
CA GLN A 11 5.23 -10.97 -3.48
C GLN A 11 5.57 -10.00 -2.33
N LYS A 12 6.84 -9.89 -1.92
CA LYS A 12 7.26 -8.96 -0.85
C LYS A 12 7.02 -7.48 -1.18
N ARG A 13 7.00 -7.10 -2.46
CA ARG A 13 6.78 -5.69 -2.86
C ARG A 13 5.32 -5.38 -3.18
N ALA A 14 4.51 -6.38 -3.51
CA ALA A 14 3.14 -6.16 -4.00
C ALA A 14 2.04 -6.06 -2.91
N ILE A 15 2.25 -6.57 -1.69
CA ILE A 15 1.13 -6.93 -0.79
C ILE A 15 1.19 -6.30 0.61
N ASN A 16 1.52 -5.00 0.72
CA ASN A 16 1.41 -4.28 2.01
C ASN A 16 0.23 -3.29 2.03
N VAL A 17 -0.91 -3.60 1.38
CA VAL A 17 -2.16 -2.97 1.79
C VAL A 17 -2.77 -3.87 2.85
N PRO A 18 -2.79 -3.47 4.12
CA PRO A 18 -3.47 -4.25 5.14
C PRO A 18 -4.93 -4.44 4.70
N PRO A 19 -5.46 -5.67 4.67
CA PRO A 19 -6.85 -5.90 4.26
C PRO A 19 -7.83 -5.07 5.11
N ALA A 20 -7.46 -4.78 6.36
CA ALA A 20 -8.19 -3.87 7.24
C ALA A 20 -8.44 -2.47 6.65
N PHE A 21 -7.50 -1.90 5.90
CA PHE A 21 -7.68 -0.58 5.29
C PHE A 21 -8.77 -0.59 4.21
N LEU A 22 -8.81 -1.67 3.41
CA LEU A 22 -9.87 -1.88 2.43
C LEU A 22 -11.23 -2.01 3.13
N PHE A 23 -11.34 -2.88 4.13
CA PHE A 23 -12.59 -3.04 4.88
C PHE A 23 -13.03 -1.76 5.60
N ALA A 24 -12.09 -1.00 6.19
CA ALA A 24 -12.38 0.28 6.82
C ALA A 24 -12.96 1.28 5.82
N SER A 25 -12.34 1.42 4.65
CA SER A 25 -12.86 2.27 3.58
C SER A 25 -14.27 1.84 3.14
N GLN A 26 -14.50 0.53 3.06
CA GLN A 26 -15.76 -0.06 2.64
C GLN A 26 -16.88 0.19 3.65
N ILE A 27 -16.58 0.05 4.95
CA ILE A 27 -17.53 0.33 6.02
C ILE A 27 -17.81 1.84 6.08
N ILE A 28 -16.79 2.71 6.09
CA ILE A 28 -16.96 4.16 6.16
C ILE A 28 -17.77 4.67 4.98
N LEU A 29 -17.34 4.35 3.75
CA LEU A 29 -18.01 4.82 2.55
C LEU A 29 -19.37 4.15 2.36
N GLY A 30 -19.49 2.87 2.70
CA GLY A 30 -20.76 2.14 2.70
C GLY A 30 -21.79 2.74 3.66
N LEU A 31 -21.35 3.23 4.83
CA LEU A 31 -22.25 3.93 5.76
C LEU A 31 -22.61 5.34 5.27
N LEU A 32 -21.64 6.09 4.73
CA LEU A 32 -21.86 7.48 4.31
C LEU A 32 -22.64 7.60 2.98
N PHE A 33 -22.39 6.71 2.03
CA PHE A 33 -22.91 6.78 0.65
C PHE A 33 -23.69 5.53 0.23
N GLY A 34 -23.90 4.56 1.13
CA GLY A 34 -24.65 3.34 0.85
C GLY A 34 -23.95 2.44 -0.18
N PHE A 35 -24.75 1.85 -1.07
CA PHE A 35 -24.26 0.92 -2.11
C PHE A 35 -23.20 1.55 -3.01
N TYR A 36 -23.36 2.82 -3.40
CA TYR A 36 -22.39 3.52 -4.23
C TYR A 36 -21.06 3.72 -3.51
N GLY A 37 -21.10 3.97 -2.20
CA GLY A 37 -19.90 4.05 -1.37
C GLY A 37 -19.16 2.72 -1.30
N LEU A 38 -19.89 1.60 -1.21
CA LEU A 38 -19.33 0.26 -1.21
C LEU A 38 -18.67 -0.09 -2.55
N ALA A 39 -19.33 0.25 -3.66
CA ALA A 39 -18.84 0.00 -5.02
C ALA A 39 -17.57 0.81 -5.34
N LEU A 40 -17.47 2.03 -4.80
CA LEU A 40 -16.34 2.93 -5.01
C LEU A 40 -15.27 2.83 -3.91
N ALA A 41 -15.48 2.03 -2.86
CA ALA A 41 -14.54 1.93 -1.76
C ALA A 41 -13.16 1.45 -2.21
N THR A 42 -13.12 0.39 -3.03
CA THR A 42 -11.87 -0.18 -3.55
C THR A 42 -11.01 0.84 -4.32
N PRO A 43 -11.52 1.54 -5.35
CA PRO A 43 -10.71 2.53 -6.06
C PRO A 43 -10.32 3.73 -5.18
N ILE A 44 -11.21 4.21 -4.29
CA ILE A 44 -10.87 5.32 -3.37
C ILE A 44 -9.76 4.92 -2.39
N ALA A 45 -9.83 3.72 -1.83
CA ALA A 45 -8.79 3.19 -0.95
C ALA A 45 -7.45 3.07 -1.69
N ALA A 46 -7.44 2.60 -2.94
CA ALA A 46 -6.21 2.53 -3.73
C ALA A 46 -5.55 3.90 -3.91
N ILE A 47 -6.34 4.95 -4.18
CA ILE A 47 -5.84 6.33 -4.30
C ILE A 47 -5.30 6.83 -2.95
N GLY A 48 -6.04 6.63 -1.86
CA GLY A 48 -5.60 7.01 -0.51
C GLY A 48 -4.28 6.36 -0.12
N ARG A 49 -4.07 5.09 -0.49
CA ARG A 49 -2.80 4.39 -0.27
C ARG A 49 -1.65 5.05 -1.02
N ILE A 50 -1.84 5.42 -2.29
CA ILE A 50 -0.80 6.10 -3.08
C ILE A 50 -0.47 7.45 -2.44
N PHE A 51 -1.48 8.16 -1.95
CA PHE A 51 -1.28 9.41 -1.23
C PHE A 51 -0.42 9.21 0.02
N ILE A 52 -0.72 8.19 0.84
CA ILE A 52 0.10 7.87 2.02
C ILE A 52 1.52 7.47 1.61
N LEU A 53 1.70 6.64 0.59
CA LEU A 53 3.04 6.20 0.18
C LEU A 53 3.89 7.38 -0.33
N ARG A 54 3.33 8.24 -1.17
CA ARG A 54 4.07 9.38 -1.75
C ARG A 54 4.23 10.55 -0.81
N PHE A 55 3.19 10.89 -0.06
CA PHE A 55 3.20 12.09 0.78
C PHE A 55 3.72 11.80 2.19
N TYR A 56 3.42 10.63 2.75
CA TYR A 56 3.81 10.31 4.13
C TYR A 56 5.07 9.45 4.18
N VAL A 57 5.17 8.39 3.37
CA VAL A 57 6.32 7.47 3.46
C VAL A 57 7.55 8.04 2.76
N GLU A 58 7.45 8.46 1.51
CA GLU A 58 8.60 9.02 0.77
C GLU A 58 9.16 10.30 1.43
N ASP A 59 8.30 11.15 2.00
CA ASP A 59 8.72 12.39 2.65
C ASP A 59 9.33 12.16 4.05
N THR A 60 8.86 11.14 4.78
CA THR A 60 9.38 10.84 6.13
C THR A 60 10.61 9.92 6.11
N LEU A 61 10.73 9.05 5.11
CA LEU A 61 11.74 7.98 5.06
C LEU A 61 12.94 8.33 4.18
N GLY A 62 13.23 9.64 4.02
CA GLY A 62 14.38 10.16 3.26
C GLY A 62 15.56 9.20 3.28
N ASP A 63 15.91 8.72 2.09
CA ASP A 63 16.83 7.61 1.81
C ASP A 63 18.05 7.64 2.75
N PRO A 64 18.29 6.59 3.56
CA PRO A 64 19.56 6.45 4.26
C PRO A 64 20.62 6.20 3.18
N GLN A 65 21.27 7.28 2.75
CA GLN A 65 22.41 7.26 1.86
C GLN A 65 23.43 6.24 2.40
N PRO A 66 23.78 5.19 1.66
CA PRO A 66 24.76 4.22 2.13
C PRO A 66 26.11 4.92 2.17
N ASP A 67 26.64 5.01 3.37
CA ASP A 67 28.01 5.36 3.70
C ASP A 67 28.96 4.36 3.04
N GLU A 68 29.29 4.65 1.78
CA GLU A 68 30.47 4.15 1.08
C GLU A 68 31.72 4.76 1.73
N LYS A 69 32.07 4.23 2.90
CA LYS A 69 33.35 4.51 3.57
C LYS A 69 33.82 3.28 4.32
N ASP A 70 34.25 2.27 3.57
CA ASP A 70 35.25 1.29 4.01
C ASP A 70 35.95 0.74 2.75
N ALA A 71 36.79 1.59 2.15
CA ALA A 71 37.78 1.24 1.13
C ALA A 71 39.18 1.46 1.72
#